data_AF-A0AAD6TJZ1-F1
#
_entry.id   AF-A0AAD6TJZ1-F1
#
_cell.length_a   1.000
_cell.length_b   1.000
_cell.length_c   1.000
_cell.angle_alpha   90.00
_cell.angle_beta   90.00
_cell.angle_gamma   90.00
#
_symmetry.space_group_name_H-M   'P 1'
#
loop_
_entity.id
_entity.type
_entity.pdbx_description
1 polymer ?
#
loop_
_entity_poly.entity_id
_entity_poly.type
_entity_poly.pdbx_seq_one_letter_code
_entity_poly.pdbx_strand_id
1 'polypeptide(L)'
;MALFFLERPFSHLTTTNAAPTDAETSEIRQIMSRGRAHVRDLGIEIDRLQRTIVALRQERRDVQNRVDLHAAILSPIRRFPAEILGEIFRWTLPSSKARFISFTAQSPWNISRVSSRWRAICISSPDLWSHIRVHASRIFPVAALRIQLERSKPRSISIYFSWDGTDSNIDALAILVMSSTRWESASLIRPSGAMVLGLNTLSEREGCLPLLRELNFKRSDDRETCTAFETAPRLTDVSIDGSHRRLLVPLAQLTRLRLQMPRTPERLRLAVNLLQLTLGKASLTLPPPAYDEPIELPHLRMLFIADGRYLFSFLLPALVDICIKENAMFLPSFIDRSSCRLQKLTVIEELPNILGILDRAPTLREIRLRHPSAVSNLLRHLTIFLPSENDSSQLVCPNLHRITLCNIGQEEFALAITMLDSRRRRGTVSPIFLSVLQLDSESESTRCPYSFPSELHIAVQWVSGKPAQALCDGWRADYPGGGK
;
A
#
# COMPACT_ATOMS: atom_id res chain seq x y z
N MET A 1 40.75 -30.76 -48.38
CA MET A 1 39.52 -31.43 -48.84
C MET A 1 38.25 -30.55 -48.79
N ALA A 2 38.29 -29.34 -48.20
CA ALA A 2 37.12 -28.43 -48.16
C ALA A 2 36.93 -27.56 -49.42
N LEU A 3 37.89 -27.56 -50.36
CA LEU A 3 37.86 -26.67 -51.55
C LEU A 3 37.21 -27.28 -52.80
N PHE A 4 36.88 -28.58 -52.80
CA PHE A 4 36.32 -29.27 -53.98
C PHE A 4 34.80 -29.08 -54.18
N PHE A 5 34.11 -28.42 -53.24
CA PHE A 5 32.66 -28.19 -53.28
C PHE A 5 32.25 -26.77 -53.70
N LEU A 6 33.21 -25.89 -54.02
CA LEU A 6 32.94 -24.51 -54.44
C LEU A 6 32.75 -24.36 -55.97
N GLU A 7 33.28 -25.28 -56.77
CA GLU A 7 32.82 -25.43 -58.14
C GLU A 7 31.52 -26.21 -58.10
N ARG A 8 30.49 -25.76 -58.84
CA ARG A 8 29.24 -26.51 -59.04
C ARG A 8 29.40 -27.30 -60.34
N PRO A 9 29.95 -28.52 -60.33
CA PRO A 9 30.03 -29.30 -61.54
C PRO A 9 28.58 -29.60 -61.98
N PHE A 10 28.33 -29.66 -63.28
CA PHE A 10 26.98 -29.86 -63.84
C PHE A 10 25.97 -28.73 -63.58
N SER A 11 26.43 -27.48 -63.36
CA SER A 11 25.55 -26.31 -63.22
C SER A 11 24.53 -26.19 -64.37
N HIS A 12 24.94 -26.52 -65.60
CA HIS A 12 24.08 -26.52 -66.78
C HIS A 12 22.91 -27.51 -66.69
N LEU A 13 23.08 -28.65 -65.99
CA LEU A 13 22.01 -29.62 -65.71
C LEU A 13 21.13 -29.19 -64.52
N THR A 14 21.58 -28.27 -63.68
CA THR A 14 20.77 -27.72 -62.57
C THR A 14 19.90 -26.53 -62.99
N THR A 15 20.19 -25.94 -64.15
CA THR A 15 19.47 -24.79 -64.71
C THR A 15 18.64 -25.13 -65.95
N THR A 16 18.74 -26.37 -66.46
CA THR A 16 18.00 -26.84 -67.64
C THR A 16 17.42 -28.24 -67.39
N ASN A 17 16.39 -28.63 -68.14
CA ASN A 17 15.81 -29.99 -68.07
C ASN A 17 16.53 -30.99 -69.01
N ALA A 18 17.79 -30.74 -69.37
CA ALA A 18 18.57 -31.64 -70.20
C ALA A 18 18.91 -32.93 -69.44
N ALA A 19 18.88 -34.08 -70.11
CA ALA A 19 19.30 -35.35 -69.51
C ALA A 19 20.84 -35.41 -69.42
N PRO A 20 21.41 -35.91 -68.30
CA PRO A 20 22.86 -36.12 -68.19
C PRO A 20 23.34 -37.17 -69.19
N THR A 21 24.54 -36.98 -69.73
CA THR A 21 25.24 -38.03 -70.50
C THR A 21 25.63 -39.21 -69.59
N ASP A 22 25.99 -40.36 -70.17
CA ASP A 22 26.41 -41.53 -69.38
C ASP A 22 27.67 -41.27 -68.55
N ALA A 23 28.60 -40.47 -69.08
CA ALA A 23 29.82 -40.07 -68.38
C ALA A 23 29.50 -39.16 -67.18
N GLU A 24 28.68 -38.13 -67.39
CA GLU A 24 28.21 -37.23 -66.33
C GLU A 24 27.40 -37.99 -65.28
N THR A 25 26.56 -38.94 -65.70
CA THR A 25 25.80 -39.80 -64.81
C THR A 25 26.71 -40.63 -63.90
N SER A 26 27.80 -41.18 -64.45
CA SER A 26 28.79 -41.93 -63.67
C SER A 26 29.52 -41.04 -62.65
N GLU A 27 29.94 -39.85 -63.07
CA GLU A 27 30.63 -38.89 -62.22
C GLU A 27 29.72 -38.34 -61.10
N ILE A 28 28.47 -37.98 -61.43
CA ILE A 28 27.44 -37.57 -60.46
C ILE A 28 27.21 -38.67 -59.43
N ARG A 29 27.11 -39.94 -59.84
CA ARG A 29 26.96 -41.07 -58.91
C ARG A 29 28.15 -41.20 -57.96
N GLN A 30 29.37 -40.96 -58.43
CA GLN A 30 30.58 -41.01 -57.61
C GLN A 30 30.65 -39.83 -56.61
N ILE A 31 30.28 -38.61 -57.05
CA ILE A 31 30.18 -37.45 -56.16
C ILE A 31 29.11 -37.69 -55.09
N MET A 32 27.94 -38.21 -55.49
CA MET A 32 26.89 -38.55 -54.53
C MET A 32 27.35 -39.62 -53.53
N SER A 33 28.07 -40.66 -53.96
CA SER A 33 28.52 -41.71 -53.05
C SER A 33 29.52 -41.19 -52.01
N ARG A 34 30.49 -40.37 -52.44
CA ARG A 34 31.45 -39.69 -51.55
C ARG A 34 30.75 -38.70 -50.62
N GLY A 35 29.82 -37.89 -51.14
CA GLY A 35 29.02 -36.95 -50.36
C GLY A 35 28.18 -37.65 -49.30
N ARG A 36 27.50 -38.76 -49.66
CA ARG A 36 26.74 -39.58 -48.71
C ARG A 36 27.64 -40.22 -47.65
N ALA A 37 28.84 -40.67 -48.01
CA ALA A 37 29.81 -41.16 -47.03
C ALA A 37 30.23 -40.07 -46.05
N HIS A 38 30.58 -38.87 -46.54
CA HIS A 38 30.97 -37.76 -45.68
C HIS A 38 29.83 -37.27 -44.76
N VAL A 39 28.60 -37.18 -45.27
CA VAL A 39 27.41 -36.84 -44.44
C VAL A 39 27.20 -37.87 -43.33
N ARG A 40 27.42 -39.16 -43.62
CA ARG A 40 27.34 -40.24 -42.62
C ARG A 40 28.41 -40.07 -41.54
N ASP A 41 29.66 -39.80 -41.93
CA ASP A 41 30.77 -39.61 -40.99
C ASP A 41 30.55 -38.38 -40.09
N LEU A 42 30.06 -37.27 -40.68
CA LEU A 42 29.66 -36.10 -39.91
C LEU A 42 28.50 -36.40 -38.95
N GLY A 43 27.53 -37.22 -39.36
CA GLY A 43 26.44 -37.69 -38.49
C GLY A 43 26.97 -38.46 -37.28
N ILE A 44 27.91 -39.38 -37.49
CA ILE A 44 28.55 -40.14 -36.40
C ILE A 44 29.29 -39.21 -35.43
N GLU A 45 30.02 -38.22 -35.92
CA GLU A 45 30.73 -37.27 -35.06
C GLU A 45 29.77 -36.33 -34.32
N ILE A 46 28.68 -35.88 -34.97
CA ILE A 46 27.61 -35.13 -34.32
C ILE A 46 27.03 -35.96 -33.17
N ASP A 47 26.70 -37.23 -33.39
CA ASP A 47 26.16 -38.11 -32.35
C ASP A 47 27.17 -38.34 -31.21
N ARG A 48 28.47 -38.42 -31.51
CA ARG A 48 29.54 -38.55 -30.51
C ARG A 48 29.68 -37.28 -29.66
N LEU A 49 29.69 -36.12 -30.29
CA LEU A 49 29.77 -34.83 -29.60
C LEU A 49 28.51 -34.55 -28.78
N GLN A 50 27.33 -34.88 -29.30
CA GLN A 50 26.08 -34.77 -28.56
C GLN A 50 26.08 -35.64 -27.29
N ARG A 51 26.54 -36.91 -27.38
CA ARG A 51 26.72 -37.78 -26.19
C ARG A 51 27.69 -37.18 -25.18
N THR A 52 28.79 -36.60 -25.66
CA THR A 52 29.80 -35.95 -24.81
C THR A 52 29.22 -34.72 -24.10
N ILE A 53 28.44 -33.89 -24.80
CA ILE A 53 27.75 -32.73 -24.21
C ILE A 53 26.76 -33.16 -23.13
N VAL A 54 26.01 -34.23 -23.36
CA VAL A 54 25.08 -34.78 -22.35
C VAL A 54 25.84 -35.24 -21.10
N ALA A 55 26.93 -35.98 -21.25
CA ALA A 55 27.76 -36.45 -20.14
C ALA A 55 28.36 -35.29 -19.33
N LEU A 56 28.96 -34.29 -20.00
CA LEU A 56 29.53 -33.13 -19.33
C LEU A 56 28.48 -32.27 -18.63
N ARG A 57 27.26 -32.15 -19.19
CA ARG A 57 26.14 -31.47 -18.52
C ARG A 57 25.69 -32.20 -17.26
N GLN A 58 25.75 -33.53 -17.24
CA GLN A 58 25.48 -34.33 -16.05
C GLN A 58 26.57 -34.11 -15.00
N GLU A 59 27.84 -34.28 -15.37
CA GLU A 59 28.98 -34.08 -14.47
C GLU A 59 29.00 -32.67 -13.87
N ARG A 60 28.77 -31.64 -14.69
CA ARG A 60 28.64 -30.26 -14.20
C ARG A 60 27.54 -30.12 -13.15
N ARG A 61 26.37 -30.74 -13.34
CA ARG A 61 25.28 -30.70 -12.35
C ARG A 61 25.71 -31.37 -11.06
N ASP A 62 26.38 -32.51 -11.13
CA ASP A 62 26.81 -33.26 -9.95
C ASP A 62 27.89 -32.51 -9.16
N VAL A 63 28.87 -31.91 -9.85
CA VAL A 63 29.88 -31.04 -9.22
C VAL A 63 29.23 -29.79 -8.62
N GLN A 64 28.31 -29.13 -9.32
CA GLN A 64 27.60 -27.95 -8.81
C GLN A 64 26.81 -28.29 -7.54
N ASN A 65 26.08 -29.41 -7.53
CA ASN A 65 25.34 -29.88 -6.35
C ASN A 65 26.27 -30.07 -5.14
N ARG A 66 27.50 -30.60 -5.35
CA ARG A 66 28.50 -30.74 -4.30
C ARG A 66 28.99 -29.38 -3.81
N VAL A 67 29.29 -28.44 -4.70
CA VAL A 67 29.70 -27.08 -4.33
C VAL A 67 28.60 -26.40 -3.50
N ASP A 68 27.36 -26.46 -3.95
CA ASP A 68 26.21 -25.86 -3.27
C ASP A 68 26.00 -26.46 -1.86
N LEU A 69 26.20 -27.77 -1.71
CA LEU A 69 26.14 -28.43 -0.40
C LEU A 69 27.20 -27.88 0.56
N HIS A 70 28.45 -27.74 0.12
CA HIS A 70 29.53 -27.21 0.97
C HIS A 70 29.34 -25.72 1.26
N ALA A 71 28.89 -24.94 0.28
CA ALA A 71 28.52 -23.54 0.47
C ALA A 71 27.38 -23.41 1.51
N ALA A 72 26.39 -24.29 1.47
CA ALA A 72 25.30 -24.32 2.45
C ALA A 72 25.78 -24.67 3.86
N ILE A 73 26.85 -25.47 4.02
CA ILE A 73 27.48 -25.75 5.32
C ILE A 73 28.18 -24.50 5.87
N LEU A 74 28.85 -23.74 5.02
CA LEU A 74 29.54 -22.49 5.40
C LEU A 74 28.59 -21.29 5.52
N SER A 75 27.30 -21.48 5.26
CA SER A 75 26.31 -20.41 5.31
C SER A 75 26.31 -19.70 6.67
N PRO A 76 26.43 -18.35 6.72
CA PRO A 76 26.44 -17.58 7.96
C PRO A 76 25.22 -17.81 8.85
N ILE A 77 24.07 -18.14 8.26
CA ILE A 77 22.81 -18.35 8.98
C ILE A 77 22.88 -19.52 9.98
N ARG A 78 23.82 -20.46 9.79
CA ARG A 78 24.08 -21.55 10.73
C ARG A 78 24.78 -21.08 12.01
N ARG A 79 25.43 -19.91 12.00
CA ARG A 79 26.16 -19.36 13.14
C ARG A 79 25.33 -18.42 14.01
N PHE A 80 24.19 -17.93 13.50
CA PHE A 80 23.36 -17.00 14.26
C PHE A 80 22.74 -17.67 15.49
N PRO A 81 22.70 -16.98 16.65
CA PRO A 81 21.95 -17.43 17.81
C PRO A 81 20.45 -17.64 17.51
N ALA A 82 19.78 -18.43 18.34
CA ALA A 82 18.35 -18.75 18.15
C ALA A 82 17.47 -17.49 18.22
N GLU A 83 17.84 -16.54 19.07
CA GLU A 83 17.17 -15.27 19.30
C GLU A 83 17.20 -14.40 18.05
N ILE A 84 18.37 -14.29 17.40
CA ILE A 84 18.55 -13.52 16.17
C ILE A 84 17.79 -14.16 15.01
N LEU A 85 17.81 -15.49 14.90
CA LEU A 85 16.99 -16.20 13.91
C LEU A 85 15.50 -16.00 14.16
N GLY A 86 15.06 -16.07 15.43
CA GLY A 86 13.67 -15.81 15.82
C GLY A 86 13.23 -14.40 15.44
N GLU A 87 14.08 -13.40 15.67
CA GLU A 87 13.83 -12.03 15.24
C GLU A 87 13.70 -11.95 13.71
N ILE A 88 14.65 -12.52 12.95
CA ILE A 88 14.57 -12.58 11.49
C ILE A 88 13.26 -13.25 11.03
N PHE A 89 12.85 -14.35 11.66
CA PHE A 89 11.60 -15.04 11.32
C PHE A 89 10.37 -14.16 11.58
N ARG A 90 10.40 -13.28 12.59
CA ARG A 90 9.31 -12.32 12.85
C ARG A 90 9.10 -11.37 11.67
N TRP A 91 10.17 -10.94 11.01
CA TRP A 91 10.11 -10.09 9.81
C TRP A 91 9.54 -10.80 8.57
N THR A 92 9.45 -12.13 8.58
CA THR A 92 8.85 -12.91 7.49
C THR A 92 7.34 -13.10 7.65
N LEU A 93 6.76 -12.69 8.78
CA LEU A 93 5.35 -12.89 9.05
C LEU A 93 4.52 -12.19 7.97
N PRO A 94 3.41 -12.81 7.51
CA PRO A 94 2.69 -12.29 6.36
C PRO A 94 2.10 -10.90 6.64
N SER A 95 2.65 -9.88 5.99
CA SER A 95 2.09 -8.52 6.07
C SER A 95 0.66 -8.49 5.54
N SER A 96 -0.20 -7.62 6.07
CA SER A 96 -1.62 -7.54 5.68
C SER A 96 -1.89 -7.32 4.18
N LYS A 97 -0.86 -6.98 3.40
CA LYS A 97 -0.86 -6.76 1.94
C LYS A 97 -0.34 -7.97 1.13
N ALA A 98 0.35 -8.92 1.76
CA ALA A 98 0.90 -10.08 1.06
C ALA A 98 -0.21 -10.94 0.45
N ARG A 99 -0.01 -11.35 -0.82
CA ARG A 99 -0.89 -12.27 -1.54
C ARG A 99 -1.04 -13.55 -0.73
N PHE A 100 -2.28 -13.95 -0.48
CA PHE A 100 -2.53 -15.23 0.16
C PHE A 100 -2.31 -16.35 -0.84
N ILE A 101 -1.45 -17.29 -0.49
CA ILE A 101 -1.15 -18.48 -1.32
C ILE A 101 -1.90 -19.67 -0.73
N SER A 102 -1.50 -20.08 0.49
CA SER A 102 -2.21 -21.07 1.29
C SER A 102 -1.84 -20.91 2.77
N PHE A 103 -2.64 -21.50 3.66
CA PHE A 103 -2.45 -21.37 5.11
C PHE A 103 -1.07 -21.87 5.57
N THR A 104 -0.60 -22.99 5.03
CA THR A 104 0.66 -23.63 5.45
C THR A 104 1.86 -23.31 4.55
N ALA A 105 1.66 -22.60 3.43
CA ALA A 105 2.75 -22.11 2.58
C ALA A 105 3.33 -20.77 3.07
N GLN A 106 2.77 -20.19 4.13
CA GLN A 106 3.18 -18.92 4.70
C GLN A 106 3.94 -19.08 6.00
N SER A 107 4.66 -18.04 6.42
CA SER A 107 5.30 -17.98 7.73
C SER A 107 4.24 -18.04 8.85
N PRO A 108 4.48 -18.78 9.94
CA PRO A 108 5.73 -19.48 10.29
C PRO A 108 5.84 -20.92 9.74
N TRP A 109 4.82 -21.43 9.06
CA TRP A 109 4.76 -22.84 8.61
C TRP A 109 5.87 -23.20 7.63
N ASN A 110 6.09 -22.41 6.59
CA ASN A 110 7.13 -22.67 5.59
C ASN A 110 8.54 -22.65 6.20
N ILE A 111 8.83 -21.69 7.08
CA ILE A 111 10.12 -21.58 7.79
C ILE A 111 10.35 -22.78 8.71
N SER A 112 9.30 -23.24 9.39
CA SER A 112 9.38 -24.44 10.24
C SER A 112 9.68 -25.73 9.46
N ARG A 113 9.63 -25.72 8.11
CA ARG A 113 9.94 -26.87 7.26
C ARG A 113 11.38 -26.88 6.73
N VAL A 114 12.14 -25.80 6.91
CA VAL A 114 13.50 -25.66 6.37
C VAL A 114 14.51 -26.61 7.03
N SER A 115 14.53 -26.66 8.37
CA SER A 115 15.43 -27.54 9.13
C SER A 115 14.85 -27.89 10.50
N SER A 116 15.39 -28.92 11.15
CA SER A 116 15.04 -29.28 12.54
C SER A 116 15.29 -28.14 13.52
N ARG A 117 16.41 -27.43 13.37
CA ARG A 117 16.76 -26.28 14.19
C ARG A 117 15.78 -25.12 14.03
N TRP A 118 15.42 -24.78 12.79
CA TRP A 118 14.46 -23.71 12.52
C TRP A 118 13.07 -24.07 13.05
N ARG A 119 12.67 -25.33 12.90
CA ARG A 119 11.43 -25.84 13.49
C ARG A 119 11.41 -25.68 15.01
N ALA A 120 12.50 -26.01 15.70
CA ALA A 120 12.60 -25.85 17.15
C ALA A 120 12.45 -24.38 17.57
N ILE A 121 13.14 -23.46 16.89
CA ILE A 121 13.04 -22.02 17.12
C ILE A 121 11.61 -21.52 16.88
N CYS A 122 10.98 -21.94 15.78
CA CYS A 122 9.59 -21.58 15.50
C CYS A 122 8.65 -22.06 16.60
N ILE A 123 8.77 -23.32 17.04
CA ILE A 123 7.90 -23.90 18.08
C ILE A 123 8.11 -23.20 19.43
N SER A 124 9.34 -22.83 19.78
CA SER A 124 9.65 -22.15 21.04
C SER A 124 9.29 -20.66 21.06
N SER A 125 8.76 -20.11 19.97
CA SER A 125 8.50 -18.67 19.81
C SER A 125 7.00 -18.40 19.56
N PRO A 126 6.17 -18.26 20.62
CA PRO A 126 4.72 -18.08 20.48
C PRO A 126 4.29 -16.87 19.64
N ASP A 127 5.09 -15.81 19.62
CA ASP A 127 4.80 -14.58 18.86
C ASP A 127 4.69 -14.86 17.35
N LEU A 128 5.47 -15.83 16.83
CA LEU A 128 5.42 -16.22 15.42
C LEU A 128 4.08 -16.84 15.02
N TRP A 129 3.36 -17.43 15.98
CA TRP A 129 2.07 -18.09 15.76
C TRP A 129 0.87 -17.19 16.04
N SER A 130 1.11 -16.01 16.62
CA SER A 130 0.07 -15.09 17.12
C SER A 130 -0.67 -14.33 16.02
N HIS A 131 -0.14 -14.31 14.80
CA HIS A 131 -0.79 -13.71 13.63
C HIS A 131 -1.50 -14.78 12.80
N ILE A 132 -2.82 -14.85 12.93
CA ILE A 132 -3.65 -15.88 12.33
C ILE A 132 -4.34 -15.31 11.10
N ARG A 133 -4.08 -15.90 9.94
CA ARG A 133 -4.68 -15.50 8.66
C ARG A 133 -5.43 -16.64 8.04
N VAL A 134 -6.74 -16.54 8.05
CA VAL A 134 -7.64 -17.48 7.41
C VAL A 134 -8.25 -16.77 6.20
N HIS A 135 -7.92 -17.28 5.03
CA HIS A 135 -8.55 -16.85 3.79
C HIS A 135 -9.44 -17.96 3.27
N ALA A 136 -10.59 -17.54 2.80
CA ALA A 136 -11.61 -18.30 2.10
C ALA A 136 -11.12 -18.79 0.70
N SER A 137 -10.17 -19.71 0.67
CA SER A 137 -9.96 -20.58 -0.49
C SER A 137 -10.15 -22.03 -0.06
N ARG A 138 -10.72 -22.82 -0.97
CA ARG A 138 -11.55 -24.02 -0.77
C ARG A 138 -10.98 -25.18 0.06
N ILE A 139 -9.77 -25.06 0.63
CA ILE A 139 -9.15 -26.09 1.47
C ILE A 139 -8.45 -25.39 2.65
N PHE A 140 -9.17 -25.28 3.77
CA PHE A 140 -8.62 -24.79 5.02
C PHE A 140 -8.31 -25.97 5.97
N PRO A 141 -7.04 -26.20 6.34
CA PRO A 141 -6.70 -27.26 7.29
C PRO A 141 -7.04 -26.84 8.72
N VAL A 142 -8.26 -27.17 9.17
CA VAL A 142 -8.76 -26.93 10.53
C VAL A 142 -7.76 -27.41 11.61
N ALA A 143 -7.12 -28.55 11.41
CA ALA A 143 -6.10 -29.07 12.31
C ALA A 143 -4.89 -28.13 12.45
N ALA A 144 -4.46 -27.49 11.35
CA ALA A 144 -3.35 -26.53 11.39
C ALA A 144 -3.74 -25.27 12.18
N LEU A 145 -4.99 -24.80 12.06
CA LEU A 145 -5.48 -23.67 12.86
C LEU A 145 -5.40 -23.97 14.36
N ARG A 146 -5.85 -25.17 14.77
CA ARG A 146 -5.77 -25.59 16.17
C ARG A 146 -4.32 -25.63 16.67
N ILE A 147 -3.41 -26.19 15.88
CA ILE A 147 -1.97 -26.21 16.22
C ILE A 147 -1.41 -24.79 16.35
N GLN A 148 -1.77 -23.88 15.45
CA GLN A 148 -1.31 -22.49 15.50
C GLN A 148 -1.86 -21.74 16.73
N LEU A 149 -3.14 -21.94 17.07
CA LEU A 149 -3.74 -21.40 18.28
C LEU A 149 -3.10 -21.94 19.56
N GLU A 150 -2.71 -23.21 19.58
CA GLU A 150 -2.01 -23.82 20.70
C GLU A 150 -0.60 -23.24 20.85
N ARG A 151 0.17 -23.20 19.75
CA ARG A 151 1.55 -22.70 19.74
C ARG A 151 1.66 -21.21 20.03
N SER A 152 0.60 -20.44 19.79
CA SER A 152 0.57 -19.02 20.15
C SER A 152 0.37 -18.78 21.64
N LYS A 153 -0.06 -19.77 22.44
CA LYS A 153 -0.26 -19.57 23.88
C LYS A 153 1.06 -19.18 24.58
N PRO A 154 1.02 -18.28 25.58
CA PRO A 154 -0.15 -17.57 26.13
C PRO A 154 -0.45 -16.21 25.45
N ARG A 155 0.18 -15.88 24.31
CA ARG A 155 0.15 -14.53 23.72
C ARG A 155 -1.24 -14.11 23.24
N SER A 156 -1.49 -12.80 23.15
CA SER A 156 -2.63 -12.29 22.41
C SER A 156 -2.51 -12.62 20.92
N ILE A 157 -3.63 -12.64 20.21
CA ILE A 157 -3.68 -13.01 18.78
C ILE A 157 -4.30 -11.89 17.94
N SER A 158 -3.74 -11.74 16.73
CA SER A 158 -4.25 -10.88 15.67
C SER A 158 -4.88 -11.77 14.61
N ILE A 159 -6.16 -11.55 14.31
CA ILE A 159 -6.92 -12.37 13.38
C ILE A 159 -7.21 -11.58 12.11
N TYR A 160 -6.93 -12.22 10.98
CA TYR A 160 -7.47 -11.85 9.68
C TYR A 160 -8.31 -13.01 9.18
N PHE A 161 -9.59 -12.79 8.96
CA PHE A 161 -10.54 -13.82 8.56
C PHE A 161 -11.37 -13.29 7.39
N SER A 162 -11.20 -13.91 6.22
CA SER A 162 -12.01 -13.62 5.03
C SER A 162 -13.00 -14.75 4.78
N TRP A 163 -14.27 -14.40 4.58
CA TRP A 163 -15.37 -15.35 4.37
C TRP A 163 -15.76 -15.47 2.89
N ASP A 164 -15.99 -16.69 2.36
CA ASP A 164 -16.57 -16.96 1.03
C ASP A 164 -17.86 -17.77 1.04
N GLY A 165 -18.40 -18.13 2.21
CA GLY A 165 -19.63 -18.91 2.30
C GLY A 165 -19.45 -20.43 2.33
N THR A 166 -18.21 -20.96 2.34
CA THR A 166 -17.98 -22.41 2.47
C THR A 166 -18.14 -22.92 3.92
N ASP A 167 -18.52 -24.18 4.10
CA ASP A 167 -18.65 -24.84 5.41
C ASP A 167 -17.36 -24.79 6.24
N SER A 168 -16.21 -24.88 5.58
CA SER A 168 -14.90 -24.79 6.24
C SER A 168 -14.67 -23.46 6.98
N ASN A 169 -15.34 -22.38 6.58
CA ASN A 169 -15.30 -21.11 7.30
C ASN A 169 -16.08 -21.16 8.61
N ILE A 170 -17.16 -21.95 8.67
CA ILE A 170 -17.98 -22.10 9.88
C ILE A 170 -17.15 -22.78 10.96
N ASP A 171 -16.47 -23.88 10.61
CA ASP A 171 -15.57 -24.58 11.53
C ASP A 171 -14.41 -23.70 12.00
N ALA A 172 -13.79 -22.97 11.07
CA ALA A 172 -12.71 -22.04 11.40
C ALA A 172 -13.20 -20.92 12.33
N LEU A 173 -14.38 -20.35 12.07
CA LEU A 173 -14.98 -19.32 12.89
C LEU A 173 -15.29 -19.83 14.30
N ALA A 174 -15.89 -21.01 14.44
CA ALA A 174 -16.18 -21.62 15.74
C ALA A 174 -14.91 -21.77 16.59
N ILE A 175 -13.81 -22.22 15.97
CA ILE A 175 -12.50 -22.34 16.63
C ILE A 175 -11.94 -20.98 17.04
N LEU A 176 -12.06 -19.96 16.17
CA LEU A 176 -11.60 -18.62 16.49
C LEU A 176 -12.42 -18.01 17.64
N VAL A 177 -13.74 -18.15 17.64
CA VAL A 177 -14.66 -17.69 18.69
C VAL A 177 -14.29 -18.29 20.05
N MET A 178 -13.89 -19.56 20.09
CA MET A 178 -13.39 -20.20 21.33
C MET A 178 -12.10 -19.57 21.87
N SER A 179 -11.34 -18.85 21.04
CA SER A 179 -10.11 -18.15 21.43
C SER A 179 -10.31 -16.65 21.69
N SER A 180 -11.56 -16.17 21.73
CA SER A 180 -11.94 -14.75 21.83
C SER A 180 -11.33 -13.99 23.01
N THR A 181 -11.00 -14.66 24.11
CA THR A 181 -10.37 -14.03 25.29
C THR A 181 -8.96 -13.48 24.99
N ARG A 182 -8.31 -13.99 23.94
CA ARG A 182 -6.95 -13.60 23.55
C ARG A 182 -6.91 -12.66 22.34
N TRP A 183 -8.06 -12.29 21.77
CA TRP A 183 -8.08 -11.43 20.59
C TRP A 183 -7.61 -10.02 20.95
N GLU A 184 -6.56 -9.54 20.29
CA GLU A 184 -6.08 -8.16 20.41
C GLU A 184 -6.50 -7.32 19.20
N SER A 185 -6.50 -7.93 18.01
CA SER A 185 -7.02 -7.31 16.80
C SER A 185 -7.78 -8.31 15.93
N ALA A 186 -8.85 -7.84 15.29
CA ALA A 186 -9.68 -8.66 14.42
C ALA A 186 -9.97 -7.92 13.11
N SER A 187 -9.64 -8.55 11.99
CA SER A 187 -9.94 -8.07 10.64
C SER A 187 -10.83 -9.07 9.93
N LEU A 188 -12.11 -8.73 9.85
CA LEU A 188 -13.20 -9.54 9.34
C LEU A 188 -13.59 -9.01 7.95
N ILE A 189 -13.42 -9.83 6.93
CA ILE A 189 -13.52 -9.43 5.52
C ILE A 189 -14.61 -10.25 4.82
N ARG A 190 -15.51 -9.57 4.09
CA ARG A 190 -16.71 -10.16 3.49
C ARG A 190 -17.64 -10.86 4.50
N PRO A 191 -17.91 -10.27 5.67
CA PRO A 191 -18.73 -10.93 6.68
C PRO A 191 -20.15 -11.16 6.12
N SER A 192 -20.61 -12.39 6.26
CA SER A 192 -21.95 -12.86 5.91
C SER A 192 -22.83 -13.04 7.14
N GLY A 193 -24.11 -13.29 6.97
CA GLY A 193 -25.06 -13.51 8.04
C GLY A 193 -24.69 -14.71 8.90
N ALA A 194 -24.26 -15.82 8.27
CA ALA A 194 -23.74 -16.99 9.00
C ALA A 194 -22.52 -16.64 9.87
N MET A 195 -21.62 -15.77 9.39
CA MET A 195 -20.50 -15.28 10.18
C MET A 195 -20.96 -14.40 11.34
N VAL A 196 -21.91 -13.50 11.10
CA VAL A 196 -22.46 -12.60 12.12
C VAL A 196 -23.18 -13.39 13.22
N LEU A 197 -23.99 -14.38 12.85
CA LEU A 197 -24.65 -15.29 13.80
C LEU A 197 -23.62 -16.03 14.66
N GLY A 198 -22.57 -16.59 14.04
CA GLY A 198 -21.49 -17.24 14.77
C GLY A 198 -20.75 -16.30 15.73
N LEU A 199 -20.52 -15.04 15.33
CA LEU A 199 -19.91 -14.03 16.20
C LEU A 199 -20.82 -13.61 17.35
N ASN A 200 -22.13 -13.49 17.13
CA ASN A 200 -23.09 -13.07 18.16
C ASN A 200 -23.18 -14.06 19.33
N THR A 201 -22.72 -15.30 19.17
CA THR A 201 -22.53 -16.24 20.29
C THR A 201 -21.55 -15.72 21.34
N LEU A 202 -20.69 -14.74 21.01
CA LEU A 202 -19.82 -14.05 21.97
C LEU A 202 -20.60 -13.12 22.91
N SER A 203 -21.74 -12.59 22.47
CA SER A 203 -22.58 -11.69 23.28
C SER A 203 -23.24 -12.42 24.45
N GLU A 204 -23.45 -13.72 24.33
CA GLU A 204 -24.02 -14.58 25.38
C GLU A 204 -23.00 -14.97 26.46
N ARG A 205 -21.70 -14.67 26.24
CA ARG A 205 -20.60 -15.13 27.08
C ARG A 205 -19.98 -13.97 27.83
N GLU A 206 -19.94 -14.06 29.16
CA GLU A 206 -19.24 -13.07 29.98
C GLU A 206 -17.72 -13.12 29.75
N GLY A 207 -17.08 -11.95 29.74
CA GLY A 207 -15.63 -11.83 29.64
C GLY A 207 -15.03 -12.10 28.25
N CYS A 208 -15.84 -12.12 27.20
CA CYS A 208 -15.35 -12.23 25.82
C CYS A 208 -14.67 -10.93 25.35
N LEU A 209 -13.65 -11.06 24.51
CA LEU A 209 -12.89 -9.95 23.90
C LEU A 209 -12.27 -8.93 24.89
N PRO A 210 -11.67 -9.35 26.03
CA PRO A 210 -11.17 -8.42 27.05
C PRO A 210 -9.91 -7.64 26.60
N LEU A 211 -9.22 -8.13 25.55
CA LEU A 211 -8.00 -7.55 25.01
C LEU A 211 -8.19 -6.87 23.65
N LEU A 212 -9.40 -6.92 23.07
CA LEU A 212 -9.62 -6.45 21.71
C LEU A 212 -9.48 -4.93 21.64
N ARG A 213 -8.51 -4.46 20.87
CA ARG A 213 -8.19 -3.04 20.67
C ARG A 213 -8.56 -2.55 19.28
N GLU A 214 -8.39 -3.39 18.27
CA GLU A 214 -8.63 -3.04 16.87
C GLU A 214 -9.64 -3.98 16.21
N LEU A 215 -10.67 -3.40 15.59
CA LEU A 215 -11.67 -4.13 14.81
C LEU A 215 -11.77 -3.52 13.40
N ASN A 216 -11.57 -4.36 12.38
CA ASN A 216 -11.82 -4.00 10.99
C ASN A 216 -12.91 -4.90 10.42
N PHE A 217 -14.03 -4.32 10.02
CA PHE A 217 -15.19 -5.00 9.44
C PHE A 217 -15.39 -4.48 8.01
N LYS A 218 -15.05 -5.28 6.99
CA LYS A 218 -14.97 -4.78 5.59
C LYS A 218 -15.78 -5.58 4.59
N ARG A 219 -16.32 -4.88 3.59
CA ARG A 219 -16.98 -5.43 2.39
C ARG A 219 -18.16 -6.34 2.72
N SER A 220 -19.05 -5.89 3.60
CA SER A 220 -20.27 -6.65 3.85
C SER A 220 -21.45 -6.10 3.10
N ASP A 221 -22.29 -7.04 2.67
CA ASP A 221 -23.56 -6.80 2.00
C ASP A 221 -24.76 -7.24 2.86
N ASP A 222 -24.54 -7.68 4.11
CA ASP A 222 -25.56 -8.34 4.91
C ASP A 222 -26.37 -7.40 5.84
N ARG A 223 -27.61 -7.81 6.14
CA ARG A 223 -28.61 -7.07 6.95
C ARG A 223 -28.59 -7.45 8.44
N GLU A 224 -27.88 -8.51 8.82
CA GLU A 224 -27.77 -9.00 10.20
C GLU A 224 -27.14 -7.95 11.15
N THR A 225 -27.63 -7.90 12.39
CA THR A 225 -27.05 -7.06 13.46
C THR A 225 -25.94 -7.83 14.16
N CYS A 226 -24.76 -7.23 14.26
CA CYS A 226 -23.65 -7.83 14.99
C CYS A 226 -23.48 -7.14 16.35
N THR A 227 -23.82 -7.85 17.43
CA THR A 227 -23.74 -7.36 18.82
C THR A 227 -22.48 -7.82 19.54
N ALA A 228 -21.73 -8.76 18.93
CA ALA A 228 -20.55 -9.42 19.50
C ALA A 228 -19.46 -8.48 20.05
N PHE A 229 -19.40 -7.24 19.56
CA PHE A 229 -18.36 -6.27 19.90
C PHE A 229 -18.83 -5.12 20.78
N GLU A 230 -20.11 -5.12 21.19
CA GLU A 230 -20.72 -4.02 21.94
C GLU A 230 -20.09 -3.84 23.33
N THR A 231 -19.72 -4.94 23.98
CA THR A 231 -19.19 -4.96 25.35
C THR A 231 -17.66 -5.06 25.41
N ALA A 232 -16.96 -4.93 24.28
CA ALA A 232 -15.49 -5.05 24.23
C ALA A 232 -14.80 -3.87 24.95
N PRO A 233 -14.23 -4.04 26.16
CA PRO A 233 -13.91 -2.93 27.06
C PRO A 233 -12.64 -2.15 26.68
N ARG A 234 -11.81 -2.71 25.80
CA ARG A 234 -10.54 -2.09 25.35
C ARG A 234 -10.55 -1.67 23.89
N LEU A 235 -11.70 -1.76 23.23
CA LEU A 235 -11.82 -1.47 21.81
C LEU A 235 -11.70 0.05 21.59
N THR A 236 -10.64 0.47 20.90
CA THR A 236 -10.32 1.89 20.65
C THR A 236 -10.35 2.24 19.17
N ASP A 237 -10.18 1.24 18.31
CA ASP A 237 -9.93 1.38 16.89
C ASP A 237 -10.93 0.58 16.08
N VAL A 238 -11.79 1.27 15.33
CA VAL A 238 -12.81 0.61 14.52
C VAL A 238 -12.77 1.10 13.07
N SER A 239 -12.75 0.17 12.13
CA SER A 239 -12.89 0.44 10.70
C SER A 239 -14.06 -0.34 10.14
N ILE A 240 -15.02 0.36 9.55
CA ILE A 240 -16.22 -0.21 8.94
C ILE A 240 -16.26 0.19 7.47
N ASP A 241 -16.31 -0.81 6.60
CA ASP A 241 -16.44 -0.64 5.15
C ASP A 241 -17.64 -1.48 4.66
N GLY A 242 -18.68 -0.82 4.15
CA GLY A 242 -19.95 -1.44 3.76
C GLY A 242 -21.17 -0.77 4.39
N SER A 243 -22.34 -1.37 4.18
CA SER A 243 -23.65 -0.82 4.53
C SER A 243 -24.13 -1.14 5.96
N HIS A 244 -23.23 -1.51 6.88
CA HIS A 244 -23.64 -1.92 8.23
C HIS A 244 -24.20 -0.76 9.05
N ARG A 245 -25.53 -0.70 9.07
CA ARG A 245 -26.30 0.08 10.04
C ARG A 245 -26.31 -0.55 11.44
N ARG A 246 -25.78 -1.77 11.59
CA ARG A 246 -26.11 -2.68 12.71
C ARG A 246 -24.91 -3.38 13.36
N LEU A 247 -23.68 -2.93 13.10
CA LEU A 247 -22.54 -3.31 13.95
C LEU A 247 -22.60 -2.47 15.23
N LEU A 248 -22.77 -3.11 16.39
CA LEU A 248 -22.76 -2.45 17.68
C LEU A 248 -21.35 -2.51 18.26
N VAL A 249 -20.83 -1.33 18.59
CA VAL A 249 -19.52 -1.12 19.21
C VAL A 249 -19.66 -0.04 20.29
N PRO A 250 -18.84 -0.06 21.34
CA PRO A 250 -18.85 0.93 22.40
C PRO A 250 -18.26 2.26 21.90
N LEU A 251 -19.10 3.07 21.25
CA LEU A 251 -18.69 4.31 20.57
C LEU A 251 -17.99 5.30 21.52
N ALA A 252 -18.44 5.39 22.77
CA ALA A 252 -17.94 6.36 23.75
C ALA A 252 -16.45 6.21 24.09
N GLN A 253 -15.86 5.03 23.97
CA GLN A 253 -14.43 4.79 24.26
C GLN A 253 -13.54 4.77 23.01
N LEU A 254 -14.13 4.88 21.80
CA LEU A 254 -13.35 4.85 20.57
C LEU A 254 -12.50 6.11 20.44
N THR A 255 -11.24 5.93 20.04
CA THR A 255 -10.30 7.03 19.75
C THR A 255 -10.11 7.20 18.25
N ARG A 256 -10.24 6.13 17.47
CA ARG A 256 -10.08 6.14 16.00
C ARG A 256 -11.23 5.39 15.34
N LEU A 257 -11.94 6.08 14.45
CA LEU A 257 -13.09 5.53 13.73
C LEU A 257 -12.95 5.79 12.23
N ARG A 258 -13.11 4.76 11.41
CA ARG A 258 -13.07 4.85 9.95
C ARG A 258 -14.35 4.27 9.36
N LEU A 259 -15.09 5.05 8.61
CA LEU A 259 -16.35 4.68 7.98
C LEU A 259 -16.25 4.91 6.46
N GLN A 260 -16.17 3.85 5.65
CA GLN A 260 -15.98 4.01 4.21
C GLN A 260 -17.27 4.47 3.48
N MET A 261 -18.44 4.05 3.96
CA MET A 261 -19.76 4.34 3.37
C MET A 261 -20.75 4.84 4.45
N PRO A 262 -20.51 6.00 5.08
CA PRO A 262 -21.34 6.46 6.18
C PRO A 262 -22.72 6.89 5.66
N ARG A 263 -23.80 6.36 6.24
CA ARG A 263 -25.18 6.76 5.90
C ARG A 263 -25.97 7.34 7.08
N THR A 264 -25.52 7.17 8.33
CA THR A 264 -26.19 7.70 9.53
C THR A 264 -25.13 8.17 10.55
N PRO A 265 -24.79 9.46 10.58
CA PRO A 265 -23.81 10.02 11.49
C PRO A 265 -24.41 10.30 12.89
N GLU A 266 -25.72 10.17 13.12
CA GLU A 266 -26.34 10.45 14.44
C GLU A 266 -25.70 9.70 15.60
N ARG A 267 -25.38 8.41 15.41
CA ARG A 267 -24.71 7.61 16.44
C ARG A 267 -23.30 8.13 16.76
N LEU A 268 -22.67 8.90 15.86
CA LEU A 268 -21.38 9.52 16.13
C LEU A 268 -21.43 10.50 17.31
N ARG A 269 -22.61 11.04 17.68
CA ARG A 269 -22.77 11.85 18.90
C ARG A 269 -22.31 11.11 20.16
N LEU A 270 -22.41 9.77 20.15
CA LEU A 270 -21.97 8.93 21.26
C LEU A 270 -20.44 8.75 21.31
N ALA A 271 -19.72 9.08 20.23
CA ALA A 271 -18.27 8.92 20.12
C ALA A 271 -17.50 10.14 20.64
N VAL A 272 -17.77 10.51 21.90
CA VAL A 272 -17.28 11.76 22.51
C VAL A 272 -15.75 11.83 22.66
N ASN A 273 -15.08 10.67 22.81
CA ASN A 273 -13.63 10.58 23.00
C ASN A 273 -12.83 10.40 21.69
N LEU A 274 -13.49 10.61 20.54
CA LEU A 274 -12.87 10.38 19.25
C LEU A 274 -11.78 11.41 18.97
N LEU A 275 -10.57 10.93 18.66
CA LEU A 275 -9.41 11.76 18.29
C LEU A 275 -9.21 11.81 16.77
N GLN A 276 -9.53 10.73 16.07
CA GLN A 276 -9.41 10.60 14.62
C GLN A 276 -10.68 10.03 13.99
N LEU A 277 -11.20 10.72 12.98
CA LEU A 277 -12.34 10.28 12.19
C LEU A 277 -11.94 10.22 10.72
N THR A 278 -12.29 9.12 10.05
CA THR A 278 -12.17 9.00 8.59
C THR A 278 -13.53 8.66 7.99
N LEU A 279 -14.00 9.46 7.04
CA LEU A 279 -15.21 9.24 6.28
C LEU A 279 -14.86 9.05 4.80
N GLY A 280 -15.19 7.88 4.25
CA GLY A 280 -15.03 7.56 2.84
C GLY A 280 -16.10 8.20 1.96
N LYS A 281 -16.04 7.89 0.66
CA LYS A 281 -16.93 8.46 -0.35
C LYS A 281 -18.30 7.84 -0.18
N ALA A 282 -19.31 8.62 0.20
CA ALA A 282 -20.67 8.10 0.16
C ALA A 282 -21.21 8.15 -1.28
N SER A 283 -22.08 7.19 -1.58
CA SER A 283 -23.02 7.26 -2.68
C SER A 283 -24.11 8.28 -2.33
N LEU A 284 -23.71 9.56 -2.23
CA LEU A 284 -24.61 10.69 -2.00
C LEU A 284 -25.09 11.18 -3.36
N THR A 285 -26.25 10.67 -3.82
CA THR A 285 -27.02 11.29 -4.90
C THR A 285 -27.64 12.62 -4.47
N LEU A 286 -27.73 12.87 -3.16
CA LEU A 286 -28.27 14.07 -2.52
C LEU A 286 -27.32 14.52 -1.39
N PRO A 287 -27.24 15.82 -1.05
CA PRO A 287 -26.54 16.27 0.15
C PRO A 287 -27.03 15.49 1.38
N PRO A 288 -26.15 15.20 2.37
CA PRO A 288 -26.59 14.55 3.60
C PRO A 288 -27.75 15.37 4.19
N PRO A 289 -28.79 14.72 4.75
CA PRO A 289 -29.92 15.44 5.33
C PRO A 289 -29.35 16.49 6.29
N ALA A 290 -29.84 17.71 6.18
CA ALA A 290 -29.56 18.74 7.17
C ALA A 290 -30.09 18.20 8.50
N TYR A 291 -29.20 17.66 9.33
CA TYR A 291 -29.57 17.30 10.69
C TYR A 291 -29.96 18.60 11.38
N ASP A 292 -31.11 18.61 12.07
CA ASP A 292 -31.62 19.78 12.79
C ASP A 292 -30.60 20.32 13.81
N GLU A 293 -29.69 19.45 14.28
CA GLU A 293 -28.55 19.81 15.10
C GLU A 293 -27.23 19.27 14.50
N PRO A 294 -26.14 20.05 14.49
CA PRO A 294 -24.82 19.52 14.15
C PRO A 294 -24.32 18.51 15.17
N ILE A 295 -23.46 17.58 14.75
CA ILE A 295 -22.81 16.60 15.62
C ILE A 295 -21.53 17.23 16.19
N GLU A 296 -21.49 17.40 17.50
CA GLU A 296 -20.32 17.91 18.19
C GLU A 296 -19.38 16.77 18.58
N LEU A 297 -18.10 16.88 18.21
CA LEU A 297 -17.04 15.97 18.65
C LEU A 297 -15.92 16.80 19.28
N PRO A 298 -15.95 17.02 20.60
CA PRO A 298 -15.16 18.07 21.26
C PRO A 298 -13.66 17.75 21.29
N HIS A 299 -13.27 16.48 21.20
CA HIS A 299 -11.87 16.05 21.27
C HIS A 299 -11.27 15.67 19.91
N LEU A 300 -12.02 15.82 18.82
CA LEU A 300 -11.56 15.39 17.50
C LEU A 300 -10.42 16.29 17.01
N ARG A 301 -9.24 15.69 16.80
CA ARG A 301 -8.04 16.40 16.36
C ARG A 301 -7.75 16.21 14.88
N MET A 302 -8.09 15.05 14.34
CA MET A 302 -7.79 14.68 12.96
C MET A 302 -9.07 14.23 12.23
N LEU A 303 -9.39 14.93 11.13
CA LEU A 303 -10.53 14.61 10.27
C LEU A 303 -10.06 14.32 8.86
N PHE A 304 -10.43 13.14 8.35
CA PHE A 304 -10.18 12.71 6.98
C PHE A 304 -11.52 12.49 6.29
N ILE A 305 -11.84 13.26 5.26
CA ILE A 305 -13.11 13.14 4.54
C ILE A 305 -12.87 13.00 3.04
N ALA A 306 -13.54 12.04 2.42
CA ALA A 306 -13.52 11.90 0.98
C ALA A 306 -14.36 12.99 0.29
N ASP A 307 -15.38 13.53 0.95
CA ASP A 307 -16.28 14.53 0.38
C ASP A 307 -16.55 15.65 1.41
N GLY A 308 -16.26 16.90 1.06
CA GLY A 308 -16.48 18.08 1.90
C GLY A 308 -17.93 18.31 2.33
N ARG A 309 -18.93 17.71 1.65
CA ARG A 309 -20.35 17.82 2.04
C ARG A 309 -20.64 17.31 3.45
N TYR A 310 -19.81 16.42 4.01
CA TYR A 310 -19.99 15.99 5.41
C TYR A 310 -19.76 17.10 6.43
N LEU A 311 -19.04 18.18 6.07
CA LEU A 311 -18.73 19.27 6.99
C LEU A 311 -19.97 20.01 7.49
N PHE A 312 -21.10 19.95 6.77
CA PHE A 312 -22.36 20.48 7.24
C PHE A 312 -22.85 19.79 8.52
N SER A 313 -22.54 18.50 8.68
CA SER A 313 -23.05 17.68 9.78
C SER A 313 -22.27 17.83 11.09
N PHE A 314 -21.16 18.59 11.15
CA PHE A 314 -20.27 18.59 12.32
C PHE A 314 -19.99 19.99 12.90
N LEU A 315 -19.72 20.00 14.21
CA LEU A 315 -19.06 21.07 14.97
C LEU A 315 -17.83 20.49 15.67
N LEU A 316 -16.63 20.94 15.28
CA LEU A 316 -15.37 20.30 15.70
C LEU A 316 -14.37 21.34 16.27
N PRO A 317 -14.59 21.82 17.51
CA PRO A 317 -13.82 22.94 18.05
C PRO A 317 -12.32 22.63 18.26
N ALA A 318 -11.95 21.39 18.56
CA ALA A 318 -10.57 20.98 18.79
C ALA A 318 -9.82 20.50 17.52
N LEU A 319 -10.39 20.68 16.33
CA LEU A 319 -9.81 20.16 15.09
C LEU A 319 -8.46 20.83 14.76
N VAL A 320 -7.44 20.03 14.50
CA VAL A 320 -6.07 20.47 14.22
C VAL A 320 -5.64 20.12 12.80
N ASP A 321 -5.97 18.92 12.34
CA ASP A 321 -5.60 18.39 11.02
C ASP A 321 -6.86 18.00 10.25
N ILE A 322 -7.00 18.55 9.05
CA ILE A 322 -8.07 18.20 8.14
C ILE A 322 -7.52 17.82 6.77
N CYS A 323 -8.00 16.68 6.26
CA CYS A 323 -7.74 16.22 4.91
C CYS A 323 -9.06 16.04 4.16
N ILE A 324 -9.18 16.71 3.02
CA ILE A 324 -10.37 16.67 2.17
C ILE A 324 -9.98 16.17 0.78
N LYS A 325 -10.68 15.16 0.29
CA LYS A 325 -10.48 14.69 -1.08
C LYS A 325 -11.24 15.53 -2.10
N GLU A 326 -12.57 15.49 -2.07
CA GLU A 326 -13.51 16.14 -2.99
C GLU A 326 -14.27 17.29 -2.29
N ASN A 327 -14.79 18.27 -3.03
CA ASN A 327 -15.69 19.33 -2.53
C ASN A 327 -15.15 20.19 -1.37
N ALA A 328 -13.86 20.56 -1.40
CA ALA A 328 -13.25 21.38 -0.36
C ALA A 328 -13.80 22.82 -0.26
N MET A 329 -14.66 23.24 -1.18
CA MET A 329 -15.33 24.56 -1.17
C MET A 329 -16.21 24.81 0.07
N PHE A 330 -16.61 23.77 0.80
CA PHE A 330 -17.40 23.87 2.03
C PHE A 330 -16.55 24.13 3.28
N LEU A 331 -15.23 24.16 3.16
CA LEU A 331 -14.32 24.33 4.28
C LEU A 331 -14.40 25.72 4.97
N PRO A 332 -14.51 26.86 4.26
CA PRO A 332 -14.60 28.18 4.90
C PRO A 332 -15.77 28.31 5.88
N SER A 333 -16.99 27.93 5.44
CA SER A 333 -18.19 28.00 6.28
C SER A 333 -18.13 27.04 7.47
N PHE A 334 -17.43 25.92 7.32
CA PHE A 334 -17.17 25.00 8.42
C PHE A 334 -16.20 25.57 9.45
N ILE A 335 -15.13 26.25 9.03
CA ILE A 335 -14.16 26.89 9.94
C ILE A 335 -14.87 27.96 10.76
N ASP A 336 -15.69 28.80 10.13
CA ASP A 336 -16.48 29.82 10.79
C ASP A 336 -17.41 29.21 11.86
N ARG A 337 -18.13 28.14 11.50
CA ARG A 337 -19.05 27.44 12.41
C ARG A 337 -18.36 26.74 13.57
N SER A 338 -17.25 26.04 13.31
CA SER A 338 -16.56 25.22 14.33
C SER A 338 -15.57 26.02 15.17
N SER A 339 -15.17 27.22 14.73
CA SER A 339 -14.16 28.06 15.41
C SER A 339 -12.87 27.30 15.76
N CYS A 340 -12.48 26.37 14.88
CA CYS A 340 -11.37 25.46 15.10
C CYS A 340 -10.01 26.12 14.83
N ARG A 341 -8.96 25.66 15.53
CA ARG A 341 -7.58 26.15 15.36
C ARG A 341 -6.77 25.23 14.46
N LEU A 342 -7.12 25.20 13.17
CA LEU A 342 -6.45 24.35 12.18
C LEU A 342 -4.96 24.67 12.08
N GLN A 343 -4.13 23.63 12.12
CA GLN A 343 -2.68 23.70 11.93
C GLN A 343 -2.24 22.98 10.65
N LYS A 344 -2.99 21.97 10.21
CA LYS A 344 -2.67 21.20 9.00
C LYS A 344 -3.87 21.09 8.09
N LEU A 345 -3.66 21.40 6.82
CA LEU A 345 -4.65 21.33 5.76
C LEU A 345 -4.11 20.52 4.60
N THR A 346 -4.81 19.44 4.23
CA THR A 346 -4.52 18.65 3.04
C THR A 346 -5.72 18.66 2.11
N VAL A 347 -5.51 19.04 0.85
CA VAL A 347 -6.55 19.03 -0.18
C VAL A 347 -6.04 18.28 -1.41
N ILE A 348 -6.82 17.30 -1.85
CA ILE A 348 -6.43 16.39 -2.92
C ILE A 348 -6.95 16.86 -4.29
N GLU A 349 -8.20 17.30 -4.38
CA GLU A 349 -8.76 17.79 -5.65
C GLU A 349 -8.76 19.32 -5.76
N GLU A 350 -9.44 19.82 -6.79
CA GLU A 350 -9.53 21.24 -7.09
C GLU A 350 -10.15 22.04 -5.92
N LEU A 351 -9.52 23.16 -5.61
CA LEU A 351 -9.97 24.09 -4.59
C LEU A 351 -10.17 25.47 -5.23
N PRO A 352 -11.41 25.86 -5.55
CA PRO A 352 -11.67 27.07 -6.34
C PRO A 352 -11.41 28.38 -5.58
N ASN A 353 -11.48 28.40 -4.24
CA ASN A 353 -11.22 29.60 -3.44
C ASN A 353 -10.45 29.28 -2.15
N ILE A 354 -9.12 29.29 -2.24
CA ILE A 354 -8.24 29.03 -1.09
C ILE A 354 -8.15 30.23 -0.13
N LEU A 355 -8.46 31.43 -0.62
CA LEU A 355 -8.33 32.69 0.12
C LEU A 355 -9.25 32.72 1.32
N GLY A 356 -10.51 32.33 1.08
CA GLY A 356 -11.50 32.23 2.15
C GLY A 356 -11.06 31.32 3.29
N ILE A 357 -10.18 30.35 3.05
CA ILE A 357 -9.64 29.44 4.07
C ILE A 357 -8.45 30.07 4.80
N LEU A 358 -7.51 30.66 4.07
CA LEU A 358 -6.28 31.22 4.66
C LEU A 358 -6.57 32.38 5.61
N ASP A 359 -7.55 33.22 5.30
CA ASP A 359 -7.95 34.34 6.16
C ASP A 359 -8.60 33.87 7.46
N ARG A 360 -9.38 32.78 7.39
CA ARG A 360 -10.11 32.19 8.53
C ARG A 360 -9.23 31.29 9.41
N ALA A 361 -8.08 30.85 8.91
CA ALA A 361 -7.20 29.92 9.61
C ALA A 361 -5.74 30.43 9.73
N PRO A 362 -5.48 31.54 10.45
CA PRO A 362 -4.14 32.10 10.60
C PRO A 362 -3.17 31.20 11.41
N THR A 363 -3.68 30.16 12.08
CA THR A 363 -2.88 29.20 12.85
C THR A 363 -2.26 28.08 12.00
N LEU A 364 -2.51 28.06 10.69
CA LEU A 364 -1.98 27.04 9.79
C LEU A 364 -0.44 27.00 9.78
N ARG A 365 0.10 25.79 9.88
CA ARG A 365 1.53 25.46 9.90
C ARG A 365 1.95 24.59 8.71
N GLU A 366 1.07 23.69 8.26
CA GLU A 366 1.32 22.82 7.12
C GLU A 366 0.15 22.90 6.12
N ILE A 367 0.47 23.17 4.86
CA ILE A 367 -0.49 23.12 3.75
C ILE A 367 0.02 22.10 2.72
N ARG A 368 -0.87 21.20 2.31
CA ARG A 368 -0.59 20.21 1.26
C ARG A 368 -1.65 20.28 0.18
N LEU A 369 -1.23 20.57 -1.05
CA LEU A 369 -2.11 20.63 -2.22
C LEU A 369 -1.64 19.64 -3.27
N ARG A 370 -2.58 18.85 -3.80
CA ARG A 370 -2.28 17.86 -4.85
C ARG A 370 -2.74 18.28 -6.25
N HIS A 371 -3.68 19.23 -6.35
CA HIS A 371 -4.23 19.69 -7.63
C HIS A 371 -3.52 20.97 -8.15
N PRO A 372 -3.02 21.01 -9.39
CA PRO A 372 -2.23 22.13 -9.92
C PRO A 372 -2.94 23.49 -9.91
N SER A 373 -4.22 23.55 -10.27
CA SER A 373 -4.96 24.83 -10.33
C SER A 373 -5.05 25.55 -8.97
N ALA A 374 -5.09 24.79 -7.87
CA ALA A 374 -5.10 25.35 -6.51
C ALA A 374 -3.71 25.87 -6.10
N VAL A 375 -2.63 25.33 -6.67
CA VAL A 375 -1.25 25.70 -6.35
C VAL A 375 -0.95 27.13 -6.81
N SER A 376 -1.23 27.47 -8.07
CA SER A 376 -0.92 28.79 -8.62
C SER A 376 -1.62 29.91 -7.86
N ASN A 377 -2.89 29.70 -7.51
CA ASN A 377 -3.66 30.65 -6.72
C ASN A 377 -3.13 30.78 -5.29
N LEU A 378 -2.78 29.67 -4.63
CA LEU A 378 -2.15 29.69 -3.30
C LEU A 378 -0.85 30.49 -3.33
N LEU A 379 0.05 30.17 -4.26
CA LEU A 379 1.38 30.75 -4.31
C LEU A 379 1.33 32.26 -4.55
N ARG A 380 0.47 32.72 -5.48
CA ARG A 380 0.28 34.16 -5.73
C ARG A 380 -0.18 34.92 -4.50
N HIS A 381 -1.07 34.36 -3.69
CA HIS A 381 -1.62 35.04 -2.51
C HIS A 381 -0.73 34.93 -1.26
N LEU A 382 0.08 33.88 -1.17
CA LEU A 382 1.15 33.83 -0.18
C LEU A 382 2.34 34.72 -0.56
N THR A 383 2.46 35.11 -1.83
CA THR A 383 3.49 36.04 -2.31
C THR A 383 3.15 37.45 -1.88
N ILE A 384 4.08 38.08 -1.17
CA ILE A 384 3.95 39.44 -0.73
C ILE A 384 4.42 40.35 -1.88
N PHE A 385 3.50 40.97 -2.59
CA PHE A 385 3.83 42.01 -3.57
C PHE A 385 4.25 43.30 -2.82
N LEU A 386 5.24 44.00 -3.35
CA LEU A 386 5.85 45.22 -2.76
C LEU A 386 4.78 46.25 -2.33
N PRO A 387 4.99 47.00 -1.23
CA PRO A 387 3.96 47.89 -0.69
C PRO A 387 3.75 49.10 -1.61
N SER A 388 2.48 49.44 -1.89
CA SER A 388 2.14 50.85 -1.99
C SER A 388 2.23 51.42 -0.56
N GLU A 389 2.67 52.67 -0.43
CA GLU A 389 3.09 53.30 0.84
C GLU A 389 2.03 53.40 1.95
N ASN A 390 0.83 52.82 1.79
CA ASN A 390 -0.26 52.94 2.75
C ASN A 390 -0.90 51.62 3.20
N ASP A 391 -0.36 50.45 2.85
CA ASP A 391 -1.05 49.19 3.16
C ASP A 391 -0.35 48.34 4.22
N SER A 392 -0.86 48.41 5.46
CA SER A 392 -0.66 47.46 6.55
C SER A 392 -1.25 46.08 6.19
N SER A 393 -0.72 45.49 5.11
CA SER A 393 -1.10 44.19 4.59
C SER A 393 -0.66 43.10 5.58
N GLN A 394 -1.62 42.63 6.37
CA GLN A 394 -1.44 41.60 7.38
C GLN A 394 -0.91 40.31 6.74
N LEU A 395 0.10 39.69 7.36
CA LEU A 395 0.73 38.49 6.81
C LEU A 395 -0.27 37.31 6.85
N VAL A 396 -0.76 36.87 5.69
CA VAL A 396 -1.67 35.73 5.56
C VAL A 396 -0.96 34.45 6.00
N CYS A 397 -1.50 33.69 6.97
CA CYS A 397 -0.88 32.50 7.57
C CYS A 397 0.57 32.75 8.08
N PRO A 398 0.76 33.54 9.14
CA PRO A 398 2.08 33.94 9.62
C PRO A 398 2.90 32.76 10.19
N ASN A 399 2.23 31.69 10.62
CA ASN A 399 2.84 30.51 11.22
C ASN A 399 3.10 29.38 10.22
N LEU A 400 3.03 29.63 8.92
CA LEU A 400 3.23 28.59 7.92
C LEU A 400 4.70 28.16 7.89
N HIS A 401 4.97 26.87 8.11
CA HIS A 401 6.33 26.30 8.15
C HIS A 401 6.54 25.24 7.07
N ARG A 402 5.49 24.62 6.54
CA ARG A 402 5.60 23.56 5.54
C ARG A 402 4.57 23.71 4.44
N ILE A 403 5.04 23.67 3.21
CA ILE A 403 4.19 23.61 2.01
C ILE A 403 4.60 22.38 1.22
N THR A 404 3.63 21.50 0.94
CA THR A 404 3.84 20.33 0.09
C THR A 404 2.97 20.46 -1.15
N LEU A 405 3.61 20.50 -2.31
CA LEU A 405 2.96 20.63 -3.61
C LEU A 405 3.20 19.35 -4.40
N CYS A 406 2.15 18.79 -5.01
CA CYS A 406 2.29 17.62 -5.87
C CYS A 406 2.01 17.98 -7.34
N ASN A 407 2.74 17.34 -8.26
CA ASN A 407 2.53 17.41 -9.71
C ASN A 407 2.50 18.85 -10.26
N ILE A 408 3.49 19.67 -9.88
CA ILE A 408 3.60 21.07 -10.32
C ILE A 408 4.52 21.21 -11.56
N GLY A 409 4.25 22.19 -12.42
CA GLY A 409 5.07 22.53 -13.57
C GLY A 409 6.17 23.56 -13.25
N GLN A 410 6.87 24.00 -14.29
CA GLN A 410 7.94 25.02 -14.19
C GLN A 410 7.42 26.39 -13.74
N GLU A 411 6.25 26.79 -14.19
CA GLU A 411 5.65 28.08 -13.81
C GLU A 411 5.30 28.12 -12.33
N GLU A 412 4.65 27.07 -11.81
CA GLU A 412 4.32 26.96 -10.39
C GLU A 412 5.56 26.86 -9.51
N PHE A 413 6.60 26.17 -9.97
CA PHE A 413 7.87 26.11 -9.24
C PHE A 413 8.52 27.49 -9.14
N ALA A 414 8.57 28.25 -10.23
CA ALA A 414 9.08 29.64 -10.22
C ALA A 414 8.25 30.57 -9.31
N LEU A 415 6.92 30.42 -9.30
CA LEU A 415 6.03 31.13 -8.38
C LEU A 415 6.32 30.75 -6.92
N ALA A 416 6.63 29.48 -6.63
CA ALA A 416 6.94 29.03 -5.27
C ALA A 416 8.25 29.64 -4.75
N ILE A 417 9.27 29.74 -5.60
CA ILE A 417 10.53 30.43 -5.24
C ILE A 417 10.28 31.92 -4.99
N THR A 418 9.54 32.58 -5.88
CA THR A 418 9.19 34.01 -5.74
C THR A 418 8.44 34.28 -4.43
N MET A 419 7.50 33.41 -4.08
CA MET A 419 6.75 33.46 -2.83
C MET A 419 7.69 33.34 -1.61
N LEU A 420 8.58 32.34 -1.59
CA LEU A 420 9.53 32.13 -0.49
C LEU A 420 10.44 33.34 -0.28
N ASP A 421 10.98 33.92 -1.36
CA ASP A 421 11.82 35.11 -1.30
C ASP A 421 11.07 36.33 -0.76
N SER A 422 9.79 36.49 -1.14
CA SER A 422 8.97 37.61 -0.66
C SER A 422 8.73 37.56 0.87
N ARG A 423 8.47 36.37 1.42
CA ARG A 423 8.19 36.18 2.85
C ARG A 423 9.45 36.33 3.71
N ARG A 424 10.60 35.91 3.17
CA ARG A 424 11.92 36.14 3.79
C ARG A 424 12.21 37.63 3.98
N ARG A 425 11.96 38.47 2.96
CA ARG A 425 12.26 39.92 3.01
C ARG A 425 11.43 40.67 4.06
N ARG A 426 10.21 40.21 4.37
CA ARG A 426 9.33 40.79 5.40
C ARG A 426 9.49 40.19 6.81
N GLY A 427 10.49 39.33 7.05
CA GLY A 427 10.86 38.92 8.41
C GLY A 427 10.03 37.79 9.03
N THR A 428 9.56 36.81 8.24
CA THR A 428 9.05 35.56 8.83
C THR A 428 10.14 34.88 9.67
N VAL A 429 9.89 34.69 10.96
CA VAL A 429 10.86 34.25 11.99
C VAL A 429 11.32 32.79 11.79
N SER A 430 10.68 32.01 10.91
CA SER A 430 10.97 30.59 10.71
C SER A 430 11.10 30.22 9.22
N PRO A 431 12.04 29.32 8.85
CA PRO A 431 12.17 28.85 7.48
C PRO A 431 10.93 28.06 7.05
N ILE A 432 10.43 28.34 5.85
CA ILE A 432 9.38 27.56 5.20
C ILE A 432 10.03 26.40 4.44
N PHE A 433 9.66 25.18 4.80
CA PHE A 433 10.04 23.97 4.11
C PHE A 433 9.09 23.74 2.93
N LEU A 434 9.60 23.92 1.71
CA LEU A 434 8.92 23.52 0.50
C LEU A 434 9.29 22.07 0.17
N SER A 435 8.29 21.23 -0.06
CA SER A 435 8.45 19.87 -0.59
C SER A 435 7.68 19.77 -1.89
N VAL A 436 8.35 19.40 -2.97
CA VAL A 436 7.72 19.17 -4.28
C VAL A 436 7.73 17.68 -4.56
N LEU A 437 6.55 17.11 -4.78
CA LEU A 437 6.37 15.68 -5.03
C LEU A 437 5.90 15.46 -6.47
N GLN A 438 6.52 14.51 -7.15
CA GLN A 438 6.07 14.03 -8.46
C GLN A 438 5.53 12.61 -8.29
N LEU A 439 4.25 12.43 -8.59
CA LEU A 439 3.56 11.15 -8.40
C LEU A 439 3.43 10.45 -9.75
N ASP A 440 4.05 9.28 -9.90
CA ASP A 440 3.80 8.39 -11.02
C ASP A 440 2.37 7.83 -10.95
N SER A 441 1.70 7.80 -12.10
CA SER A 441 0.27 7.54 -12.28
C SER A 441 -0.23 6.14 -11.89
N GLU A 442 0.63 5.23 -11.40
CA GLU A 442 0.27 3.80 -11.24
C GLU A 442 0.16 3.27 -9.80
N SER A 443 0.19 4.11 -8.76
CA SER A 443 0.03 3.64 -7.36
C SER A 443 -1.41 3.71 -6.82
N GLU A 444 -2.40 3.40 -7.64
CA GLU A 444 -3.80 3.19 -7.21
C GLU A 444 -4.05 1.76 -6.71
N SER A 445 -3.58 1.40 -5.51
CA SER A 445 -4.05 0.14 -4.89
C SER A 445 -3.87 0.08 -3.36
N THR A 446 -4.92 0.56 -2.68
CA THR A 446 -5.50 0.06 -1.42
C THR A 446 -4.59 -0.42 -0.27
N ARG A 447 -4.28 0.48 0.68
CA ARG A 447 -4.74 0.45 2.10
C ARG A 447 -4.02 1.57 2.86
N CYS A 448 -4.84 2.51 3.34
CA CYS A 448 -4.57 3.95 3.59
C CYS A 448 -4.48 4.74 2.28
N PRO A 449 -5.33 5.76 2.04
CA PRO A 449 -5.09 6.77 1.01
C PRO A 449 -3.83 7.63 1.29
N TYR A 450 -3.09 7.32 2.37
CA TYR A 450 -2.07 8.15 3.02
C TYR A 450 -0.72 7.43 3.19
N SER A 451 -0.48 6.26 2.56
CA SER A 451 0.87 5.68 2.51
C SER A 451 1.62 6.14 1.26
N PHE A 452 2.72 6.85 1.49
CA PHE A 452 3.55 7.54 0.51
C PHE A 452 4.42 6.55 -0.29
N PRO A 453 4.42 6.59 -1.63
CA PRO A 453 5.50 6.01 -2.42
C PRO A 453 6.81 6.79 -2.17
N SER A 454 7.94 6.14 -2.43
CA SER A 454 9.31 6.63 -2.25
C SER A 454 9.48 8.12 -2.59
N GLU A 455 9.86 8.89 -1.58
CA GLU A 455 9.79 10.36 -1.57
C GLU A 455 11.01 10.97 -2.27
N LEU A 456 10.81 11.72 -3.36
CA LEU A 456 11.80 12.68 -3.82
C LEU A 456 11.66 13.96 -2.98
N HIS A 457 12.42 14.05 -1.89
CA HIS A 457 12.47 15.28 -1.10
C HIS A 457 13.38 16.29 -1.78
N ILE A 458 12.81 17.20 -2.59
CA ILE A 458 13.48 18.49 -2.80
C ILE A 458 13.19 19.33 -1.56
N ALA A 459 13.93 19.07 -0.48
CA ALA A 459 13.91 19.92 0.70
C ALA A 459 14.70 21.19 0.37
N VAL A 460 13.99 22.28 0.04
CA VAL A 460 14.63 23.59 -0.05
C VAL A 460 14.85 24.10 1.38
N GLN A 461 15.85 23.54 2.07
CA GLN A 461 16.39 24.16 3.28
C GLN A 461 17.37 25.24 2.85
N TRP A 462 17.04 26.49 3.15
CA TRP A 462 18.01 27.58 3.07
C TRP A 462 19.03 27.43 4.22
N VAL A 463 20.08 26.65 3.99
CA VAL A 463 21.28 26.65 4.83
C VAL A 463 22.25 27.67 4.24
N SER A 464 22.58 28.69 5.04
CA SER A 464 23.75 29.59 4.84
C SER A 464 23.87 30.36 3.51
N GLY A 465 22.86 31.14 3.12
CA GLY A 465 23.11 32.38 2.37
C GLY A 465 23.48 32.32 0.88
N LYS A 466 23.19 31.23 0.14
CA LYS A 466 23.29 31.21 -1.34
C LYS A 466 21.91 31.04 -2.00
N PRO A 467 21.67 31.69 -3.17
CA PRO A 467 20.33 31.79 -3.78
C PRO A 467 19.83 30.47 -4.38
N ALA A 468 18.51 30.33 -4.44
CA ALA A 468 17.75 29.24 -5.06
C ALA A 468 18.06 28.96 -6.56
N GLN A 469 18.89 29.79 -7.22
CA GLN A 469 19.27 29.62 -8.63
C GLN A 469 19.91 28.26 -8.94
N ALA A 470 20.76 27.73 -8.05
CA ALA A 470 21.38 26.42 -8.26
C ALA A 470 20.37 25.25 -8.25
N LEU A 471 19.23 25.38 -7.54
CA LEU A 471 18.13 24.42 -7.55
C LEU A 471 17.28 24.56 -8.83
N CYS A 472 17.05 25.79 -9.31
CA CYS A 472 16.40 26.03 -10.59
C CYS A 472 17.21 25.48 -11.77
N ASP A 473 18.55 25.58 -11.72
CA ASP A 473 19.43 25.09 -12.78
C ASP A 473 19.56 23.55 -12.75
N GLY A 474 19.51 22.92 -11.57
CA GLY A 474 19.40 21.46 -11.45
C GLY A 474 18.07 20.90 -11.94
N TRP A 475 16.95 21.57 -11.61
CA TRP A 475 15.62 21.19 -12.10
C TRP A 475 15.47 21.40 -13.62
N ARG A 476 16.17 22.39 -14.20
CA ARG A 476 16.29 22.58 -15.66
C ARG A 476 17.06 21.47 -16.36
N ALA A 477 18.04 20.86 -15.68
CA ALA A 477 18.89 19.82 -16.29
C ALA A 477 18.20 18.44 -16.35
N ASP A 478 17.36 18.11 -15.37
CA ASP A 478 16.71 16.79 -15.28
C ASP A 478 15.41 16.66 -16.11
N TYR A 479 14.94 17.74 -16.74
CA TYR A 479 13.74 17.71 -17.61
C TYR A 479 13.95 18.48 -18.92
N PRO A 480 14.60 17.87 -19.93
CA PRO A 480 14.45 18.33 -21.31
C PRO A 480 13.07 17.91 -21.79
N GLY A 481 12.26 18.91 -22.16
CA GLY A 481 11.02 18.84 -22.95
C GLY A 481 10.32 17.48 -23.09
N GLY A 482 9.10 17.41 -22.55
CA GLY A 482 8.13 16.37 -22.89
C GLY A 482 8.06 16.19 -24.41
N GLY A 483 8.48 15.01 -24.86
CA GLY A 483 8.48 14.58 -26.25
C GLY A 483 7.71 13.28 -26.39
N LYS A 484 6.46 13.43 -26.84
CA LYS A 484 5.46 12.45 -27.28
C LYS A 484 4.68 11.67 -26.22
#